data_AF-A0A7X6PXP3-F1
#
_entry.id   AF-A0A7X6PXP3-F1
#
_cell.length_a   1.000
_cell.length_b   1.000
_cell.length_c   1.000
_cell.angle_alpha   90.00
_cell.angle_beta   90.00
_cell.angle_gamma   90.00
#
_symmetry.space_group_name_H-M   'P 1'
#
loop_
_entity.id
_entity.type
_entity.pdbx_description
1 polymer ?
#
loop_
_entity_poly.entity_id
_entity_poly.type
_entity_poly.pdbx_seq_one_letter_code
_entity_poly.pdbx_strand_id
1 'polypeptide(L)'
;LLIEDLFIIYVSSSDKISVSLYLSNDLAIKKIKQRENLNTRLSDPNYKITKLAYHGNTLDFLVEGIGKVHVVGKVTALSIAHHAHLTISKYKGTLLW
;
A
#
# COMPACT_ATOMS: atom_id res chain seq x y z
N LEU A 1 -0.61 -5.73 -3.94
CA LEU A 1 0.88 -5.82 -3.89
C LEU A 1 1.25 -6.35 -2.51
N LEU A 2 2.12 -7.34 -2.42
CA LEU A 2 2.64 -7.90 -1.16
C LEU A 2 4.09 -7.42 -0.97
N ILE A 3 4.41 -6.88 0.20
CA ILE A 3 5.74 -6.37 0.54
C ILE A 3 6.25 -7.19 1.72
N GLU A 4 7.22 -8.07 1.47
CA GLU A 4 7.90 -8.96 2.44
C GLU A 4 6.98 -9.60 3.50
N ASP A 5 5.76 -9.96 3.12
CA ASP A 5 4.75 -10.49 4.06
C ASP A 5 4.39 -9.55 5.23
N LEU A 6 4.87 -8.29 5.22
CA LEU A 6 4.66 -7.23 6.21
C LEU A 6 3.36 -6.46 5.97
N PHE A 7 3.08 -6.13 4.71
CA PHE A 7 1.83 -5.46 4.36
C PHE A 7 1.42 -5.71 2.91
N ILE A 8 0.13 -5.52 2.70
CA ILE A 8 -0.55 -5.71 1.43
C ILE A 8 -1.28 -4.43 1.07
N ILE A 9 -1.03 -3.93 -0.12
CA ILE A 9 -1.78 -2.82 -0.71
C ILE A 9 -2.83 -3.39 -1.67
N TYR A 10 -4.11 -3.12 -1.36
CA TYR A 10 -5.23 -3.34 -2.28
C TYR A 10 -5.67 -2.02 -2.88
N VAL A 11 -5.57 -1.93 -4.20
CA VAL A 11 -6.05 -0.78 -4.96
C VAL A 11 -7.16 -1.24 -5.89
N SER A 12 -8.26 -0.50 -5.92
CA SER A 12 -9.33 -0.63 -6.89
C SER A 12 -9.39 0.65 -7.72
N SER A 13 -9.53 0.49 -9.03
CA SER A 13 -9.63 1.60 -9.99
C SER A 13 -10.42 1.14 -11.21
N SER A 14 -11.15 2.07 -11.83
CA SER A 14 -11.75 1.90 -13.16
C SER A 14 -10.74 2.05 -14.29
N ASP A 15 -9.61 2.68 -14.02
CA ASP A 15 -8.64 3.15 -15.01
C ASP A 15 -7.24 2.59 -14.72
N LYS A 16 -6.31 2.81 -15.65
CA LYS A 16 -4.91 2.48 -15.41
C LYS A 16 -4.35 3.43 -14.34
N ILE A 17 -3.74 2.84 -13.31
CA ILE A 17 -3.04 3.56 -12.24
C ILE A 17 -1.55 3.27 -12.28
N SER A 18 -0.77 4.18 -11.72
CA SER A 18 0.63 3.99 -11.37
C SER A 18 0.79 3.90 -9.86
N VAL A 19 1.56 2.93 -9.39
CA VAL A 19 1.90 2.76 -7.97
C VAL A 19 3.42 2.70 -7.88
N SER A 20 4.02 3.72 -7.27
CA SER A 20 5.45 3.80 -7.00
C SER A 20 5.70 3.50 -5.53
N LEU A 21 6.67 2.62 -5.26
CA LEU A 21 7.04 2.18 -3.92
C LEU A 21 8.50 2.58 -3.69
N TYR A 22 8.75 3.33 -2.62
CA TYR A 22 10.08 3.75 -2.18
C TYR A 22 10.36 3.04 -0.86
N LEU A 23 11.01 1.88 -0.94
CA LEU A 23 11.24 0.96 0.17
C LEU A 23 12.74 0.70 0.32
N SER A 24 13.18 0.17 1.47
CA SER A 24 14.55 -0.34 1.60
C SER A 24 14.85 -1.40 0.54
N ASN A 25 16.10 -1.44 0.06
CA ASN A 25 16.55 -2.41 -0.94
C ASN A 25 16.45 -3.86 -0.47
N ASP A 26 16.41 -4.07 0.85
CA ASP A 26 16.31 -5.40 1.45
C ASP A 26 14.88 -5.97 1.36
N LEU A 27 13.88 -5.14 1.04
CA LEU A 27 12.48 -5.54 1.05
C LEU A 27 12.03 -6.18 -0.28
N ALA A 28 11.53 -7.42 -0.21
CA ALA A 28 11.01 -8.11 -1.38
C ALA A 28 9.59 -7.67 -1.76
N ILE A 29 9.37 -7.28 -3.03
CA ILE A 29 8.05 -6.86 -3.54
C ILE A 29 7.49 -7.93 -4.49
N LYS A 30 6.29 -8.42 -4.21
CA LYS A 30 5.57 -9.39 -5.05
C LYS A 30 4.22 -8.84 -5.53
N LYS A 31 4.01 -8.85 -6.85
CA LYS A 31 2.72 -8.50 -7.46
C LYS A 31 1.86 -9.75 -7.60
N ILE A 32 0.75 -9.80 -6.86
CA ILE A 32 -0.22 -10.90 -6.89
C ILE A 32 -1.56 -10.35 -7.39
N LYS A 33 -2.21 -11.07 -8.31
CA LYS A 33 -3.43 -10.63 -9.01
C LYS A 33 -4.73 -10.97 -8.28
N GLN A 34 -4.73 -11.93 -7.36
CA GLN A 34 -5.93 -12.43 -6.67
C GLN A 34 -5.90 -12.12 -5.17
N ARG A 35 -6.99 -11.58 -4.64
CA ARG A 35 -7.10 -11.05 -3.27
C ARG A 35 -7.09 -12.14 -2.19
N GLU A 36 -7.79 -13.25 -2.43
CA GLU A 36 -7.92 -14.37 -1.49
C GLU A 36 -6.56 -15.04 -1.20
N ASN A 37 -5.73 -15.18 -2.24
CA ASN A 37 -4.37 -15.73 -2.16
C ASN A 37 -3.34 -14.80 -1.48
N LEU A 38 -3.72 -13.56 -1.20
CA LEU A 38 -2.85 -12.54 -0.64
C LEU A 38 -2.98 -12.50 0.89
N ASN A 39 -4.21 -12.57 1.42
CA ASN A 39 -4.45 -12.50 2.87
C ASN A 39 -3.83 -13.69 3.62
N THR A 40 -3.79 -14.87 2.99
CA THR A 40 -3.15 -16.07 3.55
C THR A 40 -1.63 -15.99 3.61
N ARG A 41 -1.03 -14.96 3.01
CA ARG A 41 0.42 -14.74 2.98
C ARG A 41 0.92 -13.70 3.97
N LEU A 42 0.03 -12.93 4.59
CA LEU A 42 0.42 -12.11 5.75
C LEU A 42 0.81 -13.07 6.88
N SER A 43 2.03 -12.91 7.39
CA SER A 43 2.53 -13.78 8.45
C SER A 43 1.87 -13.52 9.80
N ASP A 44 1.31 -12.31 10.00
CA ASP A 44 0.50 -11.99 11.19
C ASP A 44 -0.94 -12.53 11.09
N PRO A 45 -1.39 -13.34 12.04
CA PRO A 45 -2.81 -13.64 12.17
C PRO A 45 -3.63 -12.40 12.61
N ASN A 46 -3.01 -11.41 13.26
CA ASN A 46 -3.67 -10.23 13.83
C ASN A 46 -3.42 -8.96 13.01
N TYR A 47 -3.49 -9.05 11.68
CA TYR A 47 -3.31 -7.87 10.83
C TYR A 47 -4.44 -6.85 10.98
N LYS A 48 -4.10 -5.56 10.81
CA LYS A 48 -5.04 -4.44 10.75
C LYS A 48 -5.30 -4.06 9.31
N ILE A 49 -6.48 -3.49 9.03
CA ILE A 49 -6.81 -2.92 7.72
C ILE A 49 -7.00 -1.40 7.87
N THR A 50 -6.12 -0.64 7.24
CA THR A 50 -6.25 0.81 7.12
C THR A 50 -6.88 1.16 5.77
N LYS A 51 -8.02 1.85 5.79
CA LYS A 51 -8.67 2.38 4.57
C LYS A 51 -8.24 3.83 4.39
N LEU A 52 -7.74 4.16 3.19
CA LEU A 52 -7.33 5.51 2.87
C LEU A 52 -8.39 6.17 1.98
N ALA A 53 -8.91 7.30 2.44
CA ALA A 53 -9.79 8.13 1.65
C ALA A 53 -8.99 8.78 0.51
N TYR A 54 -9.46 8.61 -0.70
CA TYR A 54 -8.82 9.09 -1.90
C TYR A 54 -9.52 10.35 -2.39
N HIS A 55 -8.77 11.46 -2.47
CA HIS A 55 -9.28 12.76 -2.90
C HIS A 55 -8.37 13.32 -3.99
N GLY A 56 -8.74 13.12 -5.26
CA GLY A 56 -8.04 13.73 -6.41
C GLY A 56 -7.45 12.73 -7.39
N ASN A 57 -6.26 13.03 -7.93
CA ASN A 57 -5.53 12.19 -8.91
C ASN A 57 -4.27 11.54 -8.32
N THR A 58 -3.93 11.86 -7.08
CA THR A 58 -2.75 11.36 -6.39
C THR A 58 -3.06 11.03 -4.93
N LEU A 59 -2.35 10.04 -4.40
CA LEU A 59 -2.37 9.73 -2.98
C LEU A 59 -0.98 9.28 -2.53
N ASP A 60 -0.49 9.96 -1.50
CA ASP A 60 0.78 9.66 -0.86
C ASP A 60 0.56 9.22 0.59
N PHE A 61 1.21 8.12 0.98
CA PHE A 61 1.23 7.67 2.37
C PHE A 61 2.58 7.05 2.72
N LEU A 62 2.89 7.06 4.01
CA LEU A 62 4.05 6.39 4.58
C LEU A 62 3.64 5.11 5.29
N VAL A 63 4.52 4.14 5.22
CA VAL A 63 4.57 3.02 6.15
C VAL A 63 5.77 3.30 7.06
N GLU A 64 5.49 3.76 8.28
CA GLU A 64 6.51 4.24 9.22
C GLU A 64 7.61 3.20 9.42
N GLY A 65 8.87 3.61 9.30
CA GLY A 65 10.04 2.73 9.41
C GLY A 65 10.31 1.80 8.21
N ILE A 66 9.43 1.76 7.19
CA ILE A 66 9.60 0.92 5.99
C ILE A 66 9.80 1.78 4.74
N GLY A 67 8.96 2.78 4.51
CA GLY A 67 9.10 3.65 3.35
C GLY A 67 7.84 4.38 2.92
N LYS A 68 7.84 4.84 1.66
CA LYS A 68 6.79 5.67 1.08
C LYS A 68 6.09 4.95 -0.08
N VAL A 69 4.78 5.18 -0.20
CA VAL A 69 3.97 4.78 -1.35
C VAL A 69 3.35 6.00 -2.01
N HIS A 70 3.49 6.08 -3.33
CA HIS A 70 2.90 7.12 -4.17
C HIS A 70 1.99 6.46 -5.21
N VAL A 71 0.71 6.83 -5.21
CA VAL A 71 -0.28 6.34 -6.15
C VAL A 71 -0.75 7.48 -7.04
N VAL A 72 -0.78 7.25 -8.36
CA VAL A 72 -1.23 8.21 -9.37
C VAL A 72 -2.30 7.58 -10.25
N GLY A 73 -3.35 8.35 -10.54
CA GLY A 73 -4.49 7.92 -11.35
C GLY A 73 -5.73 7.69 -10.51
N LYS A 74 -6.90 7.60 -11.16
CA LYS A 74 -8.20 7.62 -10.49
C LYS A 74 -8.46 6.36 -9.66
N VAL A 75 -8.19 6.40 -8.37
CA VAL A 75 -8.45 5.30 -7.44
C VAL A 75 -9.89 5.39 -6.90
N THR A 76 -10.61 4.27 -6.87
CA THR A 76 -11.96 4.21 -6.28
C THR A 76 -11.92 3.70 -4.84
N ALA A 77 -10.98 2.82 -4.51
CA ALA A 77 -10.75 2.38 -3.14
C ALA A 77 -9.27 2.00 -2.93
N LEU A 78 -8.72 2.43 -1.80
CA LEU A 78 -7.41 1.99 -1.33
C LEU A 78 -7.53 1.45 0.10
N SER A 79 -7.02 0.25 0.30
CA SER A 79 -6.88 -0.32 1.65
C SER A 79 -5.54 -1.03 1.78
N ILE A 80 -5.01 -1.01 3.00
CA ILE A 80 -3.73 -1.62 3.34
C ILE A 80 -4.00 -2.60 4.47
N ALA A 81 -3.76 -3.89 4.24
CA ALA A 81 -3.67 -4.86 5.33
C ALA A 81 -2.22 -4.94 5.79
N HIS A 82 -1.95 -4.81 7.08
CA HIS A 82 -0.60 -4.74 7.60
C HIS A 82 -0.53 -5.33 9.01
N HIS A 83 0.66 -5.77 9.42
CA HIS A 83 0.89 -6.19 10.80
C HIS A 83 0.45 -5.10 11.80
N ALA A 84 -0.02 -5.51 12.99
CA ALA A 84 -0.62 -4.60 13.96
C ALA A 84 0.33 -3.51 14.50
N HIS A 85 1.63 -3.76 14.44
CA HIS A 85 2.71 -2.87 14.88
C HIS A 85 3.12 -1.85 13.81
N LEU A 86 2.72 -2.06 12.55
CA LEU A 86 2.99 -1.10 11.48
C LEU A 86 2.00 0.07 11.57
N THR A 87 2.55 1.27 11.41
CA THR A 87 1.77 2.51 11.39
C THR A 87 1.74 3.05 9.97
N ILE A 88 0.52 3.31 9.49
CA ILE A 88 0.28 3.96 8.21
C ILE A 88 -0.07 5.43 8.49
N SER A 89 0.71 6.35 7.94
CA SER A 89 0.51 7.78 8.14
C SER A 89 0.31 8.51 6.81
N LYS A 90 -0.46 9.60 6.84
CA LYS A 90 -0.64 10.47 5.67
C LYS A 90 0.69 11.18 5.40
N TYR A 91 1.20 11.06 4.19
CA TYR A 91 2.39 11.81 3.81
C TYR A 91 2.00 13.24 3.40
N LYS A 92 2.64 14.24 4.03
CA LYS A 92 2.36 15.66 3.76
C LYS A 92 3.17 16.24 2.59
N GLY A 93 4.17 15.51 2.08
CA GLY A 93 4.95 15.94 0.92
C GLY A 93 4.34 15.38 -0.36
N THR A 94 3.89 16.21 -1.29
CA THR A 94 3.70 15.69 -2.65
C THR A 94 5.10 15.48 -3.25
N LEU A 95 5.40 14.31 -3.81
CA LEU A 95 6.58 14.19 -4.66
C LEU A 95 6.30 15.06 -5.89
N LEU A 96 6.80 16.29 -5.87
CA LEU A 96 6.87 17.12 -7.07
C LEU A 96 7.92 16.47 -7.97
N TRP A 97 7.47 15.98 -9.11
CA TRP A 97 8.32 15.60 -10.23
C TRP A 97 8.55 16.83 -11.09
#